data_AF-A0A651GHX1-F1
#
_entry.id   AF-A0A651GHX1-F1
#
_cell.length_a   1.000
_cell.length_b   1.000
_cell.length_c   1.000
_cell.angle_alpha   90.00
_cell.angle_beta   90.00
_cell.angle_gamma   90.00
#
_symmetry.space_group_name_H-M   'P 1'
#
loop_
_entity.id
_entity.type
_entity.pdbx_description
1 polymer ?
#
loop_
_entity_poly.entity_id
_entity_poly.type
_entity_poly.pdbx_seq_one_letter_code
_entity_poly.pdbx_strand_id
1 'polypeptide(L)'
;MNWAAVQMSPAYGFTIVALIIVFGPLVAERLRLPGLLGLLIFGAVIGPNMLDVLPRFTGLQAVGSIGVLYLIFLAGLQLDLETFVRYRVISAGFGLLTAFIPMALGTGVALLLDIDPRPAILIGSFWASFTLIAYPTV
;
A
#
# COMPACT_ATOMS: atom_id res chain seq x y z
N MET A 1 7.76 35.12 12.77
CA MET A 1 6.87 34.02 12.31
C MET A 1 7.24 32.78 13.11
N ASN A 2 6.33 32.23 13.92
CA ASN A 2 6.65 31.05 14.73
C ASN A 2 6.47 29.79 13.88
N TRP A 3 7.56 29.26 13.31
CA TRP A 3 7.54 28.11 12.39
C TRP A 3 6.91 26.86 13.00
N ALA A 4 7.10 26.65 14.31
CA ALA A 4 6.48 25.55 15.04
C ALA A 4 4.94 25.66 15.09
N ALA A 5 4.39 26.87 15.17
CA ALA A 5 2.95 27.09 15.17
C ALA A 5 2.32 26.81 13.79
N VAL A 6 3.07 27.01 12.70
CA VAL A 6 2.61 26.72 11.34
C VAL A 6 2.56 25.21 11.10
N GLN A 7 3.57 24.46 11.55
CA GLN A 7 3.65 23.00 11.41
C GLN A 7 2.51 22.27 12.16
N MET A 8 2.01 22.86 13.25
CA MET A 8 0.88 22.33 14.01
C MET A 8 -0.48 22.57 13.35
N SER A 9 -0.55 23.42 12.32
CA SER A 9 -1.82 23.71 11.64
C SER A 9 -2.24 22.55 10.71
N PRO A 10 -3.52 22.11 10.72
CA PRO A 10 -3.98 21.07 9.81
C PRO A 10 -3.79 21.43 8.33
N ALA A 11 -3.92 22.73 7.99
CA ALA A 11 -3.76 23.24 6.63
C ALA A 11 -2.35 23.00 6.07
N TYR A 12 -1.31 23.19 6.89
CA TYR A 12 0.06 22.89 6.52
C TYR A 12 0.22 21.39 6.18
N GLY A 13 -0.28 20.51 7.04
CA GLY A 13 -0.20 19.07 6.81
C GLY A 13 -0.88 18.61 5.52
N PHE A 14 -2.10 19.07 5.27
CA PHE A 14 -2.80 18.76 4.02
C PHE A 14 -2.08 19.31 2.78
N THR A 15 -1.47 20.50 2.88
CA THR A 15 -0.72 21.10 1.77
C THR A 15 0.51 20.27 1.42
N ILE A 16 1.30 19.87 2.42
CA ILE A 16 2.47 19.01 2.21
C ILE A 16 2.06 17.67 1.60
N VAL A 17 1.01 17.04 2.12
CA VAL A 17 0.49 15.78 1.58
C VAL A 17 0.01 15.94 0.14
N ALA A 18 -0.72 17.01 -0.17
CA ALA A 18 -1.16 17.30 -1.54
C ALA A 18 0.02 17.51 -2.50
N LEU A 19 1.07 18.22 -2.06
CA LEU A 19 2.30 18.37 -2.84
C LEU A 19 2.96 17.02 -3.10
N ILE A 20 3.04 16.14 -2.09
CA ILE A 20 3.61 14.79 -2.29
C ILE A 20 2.76 13.98 -3.28
N ILE A 21 1.43 14.04 -3.18
CA ILE A 21 0.52 13.30 -4.07
C ILE A 21 0.68 13.75 -5.52
N VAL A 22 0.91 15.05 -5.75
CA VAL A 22 1.12 15.59 -7.10
C VAL A 22 2.55 15.33 -7.58
N PHE A 23 3.56 15.80 -6.84
CA PHE A 23 4.94 15.78 -7.30
C PHE A 23 5.60 14.40 -7.20
N GLY A 24 5.20 13.57 -6.23
CA GLY A 24 5.79 12.24 -6.02
C GLY A 24 5.70 11.35 -7.26
N PRO A 25 4.48 11.10 -7.81
CA PRO A 25 4.31 10.32 -9.02
C PRO A 25 4.97 10.98 -10.24
N LEU A 26 4.82 12.30 -10.41
CA LEU A 26 5.41 13.03 -11.54
C LEU A 26 6.94 12.88 -11.59
N VAL A 27 7.61 12.95 -10.44
CA VAL A 27 9.07 12.78 -10.35
C VAL A 27 9.46 11.32 -10.54
N ALA A 28 8.72 10.37 -9.96
CA ALA A 28 8.99 8.94 -10.12
C ALA A 28 8.86 8.49 -11.58
N GLU A 29 7.80 8.93 -12.28
CA GLU A 29 7.56 8.57 -13.67
C GLU A 29 8.62 9.16 -14.61
N ARG A 30 9.12 10.38 -14.33
CA ARG A 30 10.28 10.97 -15.03
C ARG A 30 11.53 10.10 -14.92
N LEU A 31 11.70 9.39 -13.79
CA LEU A 31 12.79 8.45 -13.56
C LEU A 31 12.47 7.02 -14.04
N ARG A 32 11.35 6.82 -14.76
CA ARG A 32 10.84 5.51 -15.21
C ARG A 32 10.51 4.55 -14.06
N LEU A 33 10.13 5.10 -12.91
CA LEU A 33 9.66 4.35 -11.75
C LEU A 33 8.13 4.41 -11.66
N PRO A 34 7.46 3.37 -11.13
CA PRO A 34 6.04 3.43 -10.80
C PRO A 34 5.72 4.60 -9.87
N GLY A 35 4.64 5.35 -10.15
CA GLY A 35 4.26 6.53 -9.37
C GLY A 35 4.07 6.28 -7.87
N LEU A 36 3.61 5.08 -7.49
CA LEU A 36 3.50 4.63 -6.10
C LEU A 36 4.84 4.63 -5.34
N LEU A 37 5.95 4.29 -6.01
CA LEU A 37 7.27 4.38 -5.39
C LEU A 37 7.64 5.83 -5.08
N GLY A 38 7.23 6.77 -5.93
CA GLY A 38 7.38 8.20 -5.68
C GLY A 38 6.68 8.62 -4.39
N LEU A 39 5.43 8.22 -4.21
CA LEU A 39 4.67 8.51 -2.98
C LEU A 39 5.37 7.93 -1.74
N LEU A 40 5.87 6.70 -1.81
CA LEU A 40 6.54 6.02 -0.70
C LEU A 40 7.87 6.69 -0.33
N ILE A 41 8.70 7.01 -1.32
CA ILE A 41 10.01 7.65 -1.11
C ILE A 41 9.81 9.06 -0.54
N PHE A 42 8.96 9.88 -1.15
CA PHE A 42 8.70 11.23 -0.65
C PHE A 42 8.08 11.20 0.75
N GLY A 43 7.16 10.25 1.02
CA GLY A 43 6.60 10.06 2.35
C GLY A 43 7.66 9.67 3.39
N ALA A 44 8.58 8.79 3.05
CA ALA A 44 9.68 8.38 3.93
C ALA A 44 10.65 9.55 4.23
N VAL A 45 10.99 10.33 3.20
CA VAL A 45 11.91 11.47 3.30
C VAL A 45 11.30 12.64 4.09
N ILE A 46 10.03 12.97 3.84
CA ILE A 46 9.35 14.12 4.47
C ILE A 46 8.82 13.76 5.88
N GLY A 47 8.66 12.48 6.17
CA GLY A 47 8.16 11.97 7.44
C GLY A 47 9.07 12.29 8.64
N PRO A 48 8.58 12.00 9.86
CA PRO A 48 9.25 12.36 11.12
C PRO A 48 10.60 11.68 11.34
N ASN A 49 10.88 10.58 10.64
CA ASN A 49 12.11 9.81 10.81
C ASN A 49 13.27 10.30 9.93
N MET A 50 13.04 11.22 8.98
CA MET A 50 14.08 11.74 8.08
C MET A 50 14.21 13.26 8.18
N LEU A 51 13.39 14.03 7.47
CA LEU A 51 13.48 15.48 7.48
C LEU A 51 12.60 16.14 8.55
N ASP A 52 11.67 15.39 9.16
CA ASP A 52 10.72 15.85 10.18
C ASP A 52 9.94 17.11 9.78
N VAL A 53 9.65 17.21 8.48
CA VAL A 53 8.90 18.34 7.90
C VAL A 53 7.42 18.24 8.22
N LEU A 54 6.91 17.02 8.47
CA LEU A 54 5.53 16.75 8.85
C LEU A 54 5.46 15.96 10.19
N PRO A 55 5.67 16.63 11.34
CA PRO A 55 5.68 15.98 12.64
C PRO A 55 4.25 15.54 13.03
N ARG A 56 4.05 14.22 13.13
CA ARG A 56 2.88 13.55 13.74
C ARG A 56 1.51 14.10 13.29
N PHE A 57 1.33 14.29 11.98
CA PHE A 57 0.05 14.71 11.41
C PHE A 57 -1.00 13.58 11.43
N THR A 58 -1.89 13.61 12.43
CA THR A 58 -2.94 12.60 12.64
C THR A 58 -3.99 12.57 11.51
N GLY A 59 -4.17 13.68 10.79
CA GLY A 59 -5.12 13.77 9.67
C GLY A 59 -4.82 12.79 8.53
N LEU A 60 -3.54 12.45 8.32
CA LEU A 60 -3.15 11.50 7.27
C LEU A 60 -3.67 10.09 7.55
N GLN A 61 -3.67 9.64 8.81
CA GLN A 61 -4.17 8.31 9.17
C GLN A 61 -5.68 8.20 8.96
N ALA A 62 -6.43 9.25 9.32
CA ALA A 62 -7.87 9.29 9.12
C ALA A 62 -8.24 9.23 7.61
N VAL A 63 -7.64 10.09 6.80
CA VAL A 63 -7.90 10.13 5.34
C VAL A 63 -7.38 8.86 4.66
N GLY A 64 -6.22 8.37 5.05
CA GLY A 64 -5.64 7.13 4.51
C GLY A 64 -6.52 5.91 4.75
N SER A 65 -7.11 5.79 5.94
CA SER A 65 -8.01 4.68 6.27
C SER A 65 -9.28 4.71 5.41
N ILE A 66 -9.87 5.89 5.22
CA ILE A 66 -11.02 6.09 4.31
C ILE A 66 -10.63 5.78 2.87
N GLY A 67 -9.45 6.22 2.44
CA GLY A 67 -8.93 5.94 1.09
C GLY A 67 -8.76 4.45 0.82
N VAL A 68 -8.20 3.69 1.77
CA VAL A 68 -8.07 2.22 1.66
C VAL A 68 -9.43 1.55 1.58
N LEU A 69 -10.39 1.93 2.43
CA LEU A 69 -11.75 1.40 2.37
C LEU A 69 -12.43 1.73 1.03
N TYR A 70 -12.23 2.93 0.51
CA TYR A 70 -12.74 3.34 -0.79
C TYR A 70 -12.14 2.50 -1.94
N LEU A 71 -10.83 2.22 -1.90
CA LEU A 71 -10.18 1.36 -2.89
C LEU A 71 -10.71 -0.08 -2.84
N ILE A 72 -10.90 -0.65 -1.65
CA ILE A 72 -11.47 -1.99 -1.49
C ILE A 72 -12.93 -2.03 -1.97
N PHE A 73 -13.71 -0.99 -1.68
CA PHE A 73 -15.08 -0.85 -2.17
C PHE A 73 -15.13 -0.77 -3.69
N LEU A 74 -14.28 0.07 -4.30
CA LEU A 74 -14.19 0.22 -5.75
C LEU A 74 -13.77 -1.10 -6.43
N ALA A 75 -12.81 -1.81 -5.85
CA ALA A 75 -12.41 -3.14 -6.33
C ALA A 75 -13.58 -4.13 -6.29
N GLY A 76 -14.40 -4.08 -5.22
CA GLY A 76 -15.63 -4.88 -5.12
C GLY A 76 -16.68 -4.52 -6.17
N LEU A 77 -16.84 -3.22 -6.49
CA LEU A 77 -17.76 -2.76 -7.55
C LEU A 77 -17.32 -3.16 -8.97
N GLN A 78 -16.01 -3.28 -9.20
CA GLN A 78 -15.44 -3.71 -10.48
C GLN A 78 -15.50 -5.23 -10.69
N LEU A 79 -15.78 -6.01 -9.63
CA LEU A 79 -15.79 -7.47 -9.69
C LEU A 79 -17.09 -7.97 -10.33
N ASP A 80 -16.98 -8.81 -11.36
CA ASP A 80 -18.11 -9.51 -11.97
C ASP A 80 -18.47 -10.77 -11.16
N LEU A 81 -19.55 -10.67 -10.38
CA LEU A 81 -20.03 -11.77 -9.53
C LEU A 81 -20.61 -12.93 -10.35
N GLU A 82 -21.22 -12.68 -11.51
CA GLU A 82 -21.79 -13.76 -12.33
C GLU A 82 -20.70 -14.65 -12.90
N THR A 83 -19.63 -14.03 -13.42
CA THR A 83 -18.44 -14.75 -13.90
C THR A 83 -17.72 -15.46 -12.74
N PHE A 84 -17.59 -14.80 -11.57
CA PHE A 84 -16.99 -15.42 -10.40
C PHE A 84 -17.74 -16.68 -9.94
N VAL A 85 -19.07 -16.62 -9.88
CA VAL A 85 -19.91 -17.77 -9.50
C VAL A 85 -19.83 -18.88 -10.55
N ARG A 86 -19.82 -18.53 -11.85
CA ARG A 86 -19.68 -19.50 -12.95
C ARG A 86 -18.37 -20.28 -12.88
N TYR A 87 -17.27 -19.63 -12.51
CA TYR A 87 -15.94 -20.25 -12.39
C TYR A 87 -15.47 -20.49 -10.96
N ARG A 88 -16.39 -20.55 -9.98
CA ARG A 88 -16.07 -20.54 -8.54
C ARG A 88 -14.98 -21.52 -8.10
N VAL A 89 -14.93 -22.72 -8.67
CA VAL A 89 -13.96 -23.76 -8.29
C VAL A 89 -12.56 -23.37 -8.75
N ILE A 90 -12.45 -22.88 -9.99
CA ILE A 90 -11.19 -22.43 -10.57
C ILE A 90 -10.76 -21.13 -9.87
N SER A 91 -11.66 -20.17 -9.69
CA SER A 91 -11.37 -18.91 -9.00
C SER A 91 -10.93 -19.11 -7.55
N ALA A 92 -11.60 -20.00 -6.80
CA ALA A 92 -11.23 -20.33 -5.43
C ALA A 92 -9.91 -21.11 -5.37
N GLY A 93 -9.73 -22.10 -6.25
CA GLY A 93 -8.47 -22.86 -6.34
C GLY A 93 -7.29 -21.96 -6.69
N PHE A 94 -7.45 -21.08 -7.68
CA PHE A 94 -6.45 -20.09 -8.06
C PHE A 94 -6.12 -19.18 -6.88
N GLY A 95 -7.12 -18.52 -6.28
CA GLY A 95 -6.91 -17.61 -5.15
C GLY A 95 -6.25 -18.27 -3.93
N LEU A 96 -6.64 -19.51 -3.62
CA LEU A 96 -6.00 -20.29 -2.56
C LEU A 96 -4.55 -20.61 -2.90
N LEU A 97 -4.26 -21.12 -4.09
CA LEU A 97 -2.90 -21.47 -4.48
C LEU A 97 -1.98 -20.24 -4.50
N THR A 98 -2.44 -19.14 -5.08
CA THR A 98 -1.65 -17.90 -5.17
C THR A 98 -1.53 -17.17 -3.85
N ALA A 99 -2.38 -17.44 -2.85
CA ALA A 99 -2.20 -16.94 -1.49
C ALA A 99 -1.28 -17.86 -0.67
N PHE A 100 -1.54 -19.17 -0.71
CA PHE A 100 -0.88 -20.15 0.17
C PHE A 100 0.56 -20.42 -0.25
N ILE A 101 0.86 -20.46 -1.56
CA ILE A 101 2.22 -20.72 -2.04
C ILE A 101 3.18 -19.60 -1.63
N PRO A 102 2.93 -18.30 -1.92
CA PRO A 102 3.80 -17.22 -1.46
C PRO A 102 3.84 -17.10 0.06
N MET A 103 2.73 -17.38 0.75
CA MET A 103 2.69 -17.38 2.22
C MET A 103 3.63 -18.43 2.80
N ALA A 104 3.54 -19.67 2.32
CA ALA A 104 4.35 -20.79 2.79
C ALA A 104 5.84 -20.57 2.44
N LEU A 105 6.14 -20.11 1.21
CA LEU A 105 7.50 -19.80 0.79
C LEU A 105 8.09 -18.64 1.60
N GLY A 106 7.37 -17.53 1.76
CA GLY A 106 7.82 -16.37 2.53
C GLY A 106 8.06 -16.72 4.01
N THR A 107 7.15 -17.49 4.62
CA THR A 107 7.32 -17.98 5.99
C THR A 107 8.51 -18.95 6.08
N GLY A 108 8.62 -19.90 5.15
CA GLY A 108 9.70 -20.88 5.11
C GLY A 108 11.07 -20.24 4.96
N VAL A 109 11.23 -19.27 4.05
CA VAL A 109 12.46 -18.50 3.88
C VAL A 109 12.78 -17.70 5.14
N ALA A 110 11.80 -17.06 5.78
CA ALA A 110 12.04 -16.33 7.02
C ALA A 110 12.53 -17.25 8.15
N LEU A 111 11.94 -18.45 8.29
CA LEU A 111 12.39 -19.46 9.26
C LEU A 111 13.81 -19.96 8.95
N LEU A 112 14.17 -20.12 7.68
CA LEU A 112 15.54 -20.49 7.27
C LEU A 112 16.58 -19.41 7.58
N LEU A 113 16.15 -18.17 7.82
CA LEU A 113 16.98 -17.05 8.25
C LEU A 113 17.00 -16.88 9.78
N ASP A 114 16.58 -17.91 10.53
CA ASP A 114 16.48 -17.90 12.00
C ASP A 114 15.56 -16.79 12.56
N ILE A 115 14.56 -16.34 11.78
CA ILE A 115 13.54 -15.41 12.27
C ILE A 115 12.50 -16.17 13.10
N ASP A 116 12.13 -15.62 14.25
CA ASP A 116 11.12 -16.20 15.13
C ASP A 116 9.81 -16.55 14.39
N PRO A 117 9.10 -17.63 14.80
CA PRO A 117 7.91 -18.10 14.08
C PRO A 117 6.81 -17.06 13.91
N ARG A 118 6.62 -16.18 14.90
CA ARG A 118 5.60 -15.13 14.87
C ARG A 118 5.88 -14.09 13.76
N PRO A 119 7.03 -13.39 13.74
CA PRO A 119 7.37 -12.49 12.64
C PRO A 119 7.57 -13.20 11.31
N ALA A 120 8.04 -14.46 11.29
CA ALA A 120 8.16 -15.23 10.05
C ALA A 120 6.80 -15.43 9.35
N ILE A 121 5.75 -15.78 10.10
CA ILE A 121 4.39 -15.89 9.55
C ILE A 121 3.90 -14.54 9.03
N LEU A 122 4.18 -13.44 9.75
CA LEU A 122 3.80 -12.10 9.29
C LEU A 122 4.48 -11.72 7.97
N ILE A 123 5.76 -12.06 7.81
CA ILE A 123 6.51 -11.86 6.56
C ILE A 123 5.87 -12.68 5.43
N GLY A 124 5.53 -13.95 5.69
CA GLY A 124 4.78 -14.77 4.75
C GLY A 124 3.44 -14.15 4.35
N SER A 125 2.67 -13.62 5.30
CA SER A 125 1.39 -12.94 5.03
C SER A 125 1.53 -11.69 4.16
N PHE A 126 2.63 -10.93 4.29
CA PHE A 126 2.90 -9.81 3.39
C PHE A 126 3.09 -10.27 1.94
N TRP A 127 3.80 -11.38 1.73
CA TRP A 127 4.05 -11.95 0.40
C TRP A 127 2.81 -12.61 -0.21
N ALA A 128 1.86 -13.05 0.62
CA ALA A 128 0.59 -13.63 0.19
C ALA A 128 -0.35 -12.61 -0.49
N SER A 129 -0.15 -11.31 -0.26
CA SER A 129 -1.04 -10.26 -0.77
C SER A 129 -0.70 -9.91 -2.22
N PHE A 130 -1.36 -10.56 -3.17
CA PHE A 130 -1.39 -10.14 -4.58
C PHE A 130 -2.78 -9.57 -4.91
N THR A 131 -2.81 -8.44 -5.61
CA THR A 131 -4.05 -7.95 -6.23
C THR A 131 -4.24 -8.68 -7.55
N LEU A 132 -5.35 -9.41 -7.66
CA LEU A 132 -5.78 -10.17 -8.83
C LEU A 132 -6.17 -9.21 -9.98
N ILE A 133 -5.22 -8.43 -10.49
CA ILE A 133 -5.45 -7.55 -11.66
C ILE A 133 -5.12 -8.37 -12.90
N ALA A 134 -6.05 -9.24 -13.27
CA ALA A 134 -6.13 -9.75 -14.64
C ALA A 134 -6.81 -8.67 -15.49
N TYR A 135 -6.06 -7.63 -15.87
CA TYR A 135 -6.51 -6.78 -16.96
C TYR A 135 -6.44 -7.64 -18.23
N PRO A 136 -7.53 -7.77 -19.02
CA PRO A 136 -7.42 -8.38 -20.32
C PRO A 136 -6.46 -7.53 -21.13
N THR A 137 -5.29 -8.08 -21.43
CA THR A 137 -4.39 -7.52 -22.43
C THR A 137 -5.09 -7.67 -23.77
N VAL A 138 -5.83 -6.62 -24.14
CA VAL A 138 -5.95 -6.22 -25.55
C VAL A 138 -4.63 -5.66 -26.02
#